data_AF-A0AAV0ZWP9-F1
#
_entry.id   AF-A0AAV0ZWP9-F1
#
_cell.length_a   1.000
_cell.length_b   1.000
_cell.length_c   1.000
_cell.angle_alpha   90.00
_cell.angle_beta   90.00
_cell.angle_gamma   90.00
#
_symmetry.space_group_name_H-M   'P 1'
#
loop_
_entity.id
_entity.type
_entity.pdbx_description
1 polymer ?
#
loop_
_entity_poly.entity_id
_entity_poly.type
_entity_poly.pdbx_seq_one_letter_code
_entity_poly.pdbx_strand_id
1 'polypeptide(L)'
;MGCHARVAVPKAQLGLPELTLGIIPGFGGTQRLPRLVGTSKAVEMMLTSKPITSEEGQKLGIIDAIVSSEELLKVSRLWALEIAEKLKPWVRSLHINGEHNTIIYQFC
;
A
#
# COMPACT_ATOMS: atom_id res chain seq x y z
N MET A 1 3.56 -4.07 0.57
CA MET A 1 2.37 -3.50 1.25
C MET A 1 2.24 -3.93 2.73
N GLY A 2 3.32 -4.42 3.36
CA GLY A 2 3.31 -4.79 4.78
C GLY A 2 3.49 -3.61 5.75
N CYS A 3 3.93 -2.45 5.25
CA CYS A 3 4.11 -1.23 6.05
C CYS A 3 2.76 -0.59 6.43
N HIS A 4 2.79 0.21 7.50
CA HIS A 4 1.63 0.97 7.97
C HIS A 4 1.36 2.24 7.15
N ALA A 5 2.38 2.77 6.50
CA ALA A 5 2.28 3.88 5.57
C ALA A 5 3.26 3.70 4.40
N ARG A 6 2.95 4.32 3.27
CA ARG A 6 3.67 4.20 2.00
C ARG A 6 3.80 5.59 1.37
N VAL A 7 5.04 6.06 1.30
CA VAL A 7 5.44 7.29 0.61
C VAL A 7 6.20 6.88 -0.66
N ALA A 8 5.90 7.51 -1.79
CA ALA A 8 6.53 7.21 -3.07
C ALA A 8 7.08 8.47 -3.75
N VAL A 9 7.95 8.27 -4.74
CA VAL A 9 8.37 9.32 -5.67
C VAL A 9 7.42 9.37 -6.87
N PRO A 10 7.35 10.50 -7.60
CA PRO A 10 6.60 10.58 -8.86
C PRO A 10 7.03 9.49 -9.84
N LYS A 11 6.08 8.95 -10.60
CA LYS A 11 6.28 7.90 -11.62
C LYS A 11 6.87 6.58 -11.11
N ALA A 12 6.90 6.34 -9.79
CA ALA A 12 7.29 5.04 -9.26
C ALA A 12 6.29 3.97 -9.74
N GLN A 13 6.78 2.80 -10.13
CA GLN A 13 5.94 1.72 -10.62
C GLN A 13 5.60 0.73 -9.49
N LEU A 14 4.32 0.38 -9.37
CA LEU A 14 3.80 -0.55 -8.37
C LEU A 14 3.02 -1.67 -9.05
N GLY A 15 3.33 -2.92 -8.73
CA GLY A 15 2.63 -4.08 -9.31
C GLY A 15 3.01 -5.39 -8.65
N LEU A 16 2.33 -6.46 -9.07
CA LEU A 16 2.59 -7.84 -8.67
C LEU A 16 2.92 -8.67 -9.93
N PRO A 17 4.22 -8.79 -10.30
CA PRO A 17 4.65 -9.43 -11.54
C PRO A 17 4.67 -10.97 -11.46
N GLU A 18 4.28 -11.58 -10.33
CA GLU A 18 4.43 -13.00 -10.04
C GLU A 18 3.83 -13.93 -11.11
N LEU A 19 2.70 -13.56 -11.72
CA LEU A 19 2.05 -14.39 -12.74
C LEU A 19 2.85 -14.46 -14.05
N THR A 20 3.70 -13.47 -14.35
CA THR A 20 4.60 -13.57 -15.52
C THR A 20 5.65 -14.67 -15.35
N LEU A 21 5.91 -15.08 -14.10
CA LEU A 21 6.80 -16.17 -13.73
C LEU A 21 6.05 -17.47 -13.45
N GLY A 22 4.73 -17.51 -13.68
CA GLY A 22 3.89 -18.69 -13.41
C GLY A 22 3.66 -18.98 -11.92
N ILE A 23 3.86 -17.99 -11.04
CA ILE A 23 3.66 -18.11 -9.60
C ILE A 23 2.64 -17.09 -9.09
N ILE A 24 2.17 -17.27 -7.86
CA ILE A 24 1.23 -16.34 -7.20
C ILE A 24 1.94 -15.49 -6.15
N PRO A 25 1.39 -14.30 -5.79
CA PRO A 25 1.98 -13.44 -4.76
C PRO A 25 2.04 -14.11 -3.38
N GLY A 26 3.23 -14.56 -2.98
CA GLY A 26 3.46 -15.33 -1.75
C GLY A 26 3.55 -14.48 -0.47
N PHE A 27 3.89 -13.19 -0.56
CA PHE A 27 4.09 -12.32 0.61
C PHE A 27 2.83 -11.55 1.03
N GLY A 28 1.66 -12.18 0.84
CA GLY A 28 0.35 -11.62 1.18
C GLY A 28 -0.12 -10.50 0.25
N GLY A 29 0.39 -10.45 -0.99
CA GLY A 29 -0.12 -9.56 -2.05
C GLY A 29 -1.59 -9.84 -2.35
N THR A 30 -1.96 -11.12 -2.41
CA THR A 30 -3.34 -11.60 -2.57
C THR A 30 -4.29 -11.15 -1.45
N GLN A 31 -3.76 -10.86 -0.26
CA GLN A 31 -4.57 -10.45 0.89
C GLN A 31 -4.66 -8.95 1.04
N ARG A 32 -3.52 -8.27 0.95
CA ARG A 32 -3.43 -6.84 1.26
C ARG A 32 -3.85 -5.98 0.07
N LEU A 33 -3.63 -6.41 -1.18
CA LEU A 33 -3.98 -5.59 -2.35
C LEU A 33 -5.50 -5.38 -2.46
N PRO A 34 -6.36 -6.42 -2.35
CA PRO A 34 -7.81 -6.24 -2.41
C PRO A 34 -8.36 -5.32 -1.30
N ARG A 35 -7.74 -5.31 -0.13
CA ARG A 35 -8.12 -4.45 1.00
C ARG A 35 -7.71 -2.99 0.81
N LEU A 36 -6.75 -2.73 -0.06
CA LEU A 36 -6.25 -1.39 -0.34
C LEU A 36 -6.96 -0.74 -1.54
N VAL A 37 -7.11 -1.47 -2.64
CA VAL A 37 -7.66 -0.92 -3.90
C VAL A 37 -9.06 -1.44 -4.25
N GLY A 38 -9.64 -2.27 -3.39
CA GLY A 38 -10.85 -3.03 -3.69
C GLY A 38 -10.56 -4.27 -4.52
N THR A 39 -11.47 -5.25 -4.42
CA THR A 39 -11.31 -6.58 -5.03
C THR A 39 -11.16 -6.52 -6.55
N SER A 40 -12.00 -5.73 -7.23
CA SER A 40 -11.99 -5.67 -8.71
C SER A 40 -10.64 -5.21 -9.25
N LYS A 41 -10.12 -4.09 -8.74
CA LYS A 41 -8.83 -3.55 -9.21
C LYS A 41 -7.66 -4.43 -8.81
N ALA A 42 -7.71 -5.05 -7.62
CA ALA A 42 -6.66 -5.97 -7.19
C ALA A 42 -6.56 -7.20 -8.11
N VAL A 43 -7.70 -7.77 -8.51
CA VAL A 43 -7.75 -8.89 -9.44
C VAL A 43 -7.18 -8.49 -10.80
N GLU A 44 -7.56 -7.31 -11.33
CA GLU A 44 -6.99 -6.78 -12.57
C GLU A 44 -5.46 -6.67 -12.49
N MET A 45 -4.94 -6.04 -11.44
CA MET A 45 -3.48 -5.87 -11.26
C MET A 45 -2.74 -7.20 -11.13
N MET A 46 -3.31 -8.18 -10.41
CA MET A 46 -2.70 -9.50 -10.25
C MET A 46 -2.73 -10.31 -11.55
N LEU A 47 -3.89 -10.36 -12.24
CA LEU A 47 -4.07 -11.16 -13.45
C LEU A 47 -3.31 -10.59 -14.66
N THR A 48 -3.21 -9.27 -14.76
CA THR A 48 -2.48 -8.64 -15.87
C THR A 48 -0.98 -8.52 -15.61
N SER A 49 -0.55 -8.60 -14.35
CA SER A 49 0.82 -8.30 -13.91
C SER A 49 1.36 -6.96 -14.42
N LYS A 50 0.47 -6.02 -14.78
CA LYS A 50 0.86 -4.69 -15.25
C LYS A 50 1.10 -3.77 -14.06
N PRO A 51 2.22 -3.03 -14.04
CA PRO A 51 2.45 -2.03 -13.02
C PRO A 51 1.54 -0.80 -13.25
N ILE A 52 1.17 -0.15 -12.15
CA ILE A 52 0.56 1.18 -12.12
C ILE A 52 1.58 2.21 -11.65
N THR A 53 1.34 3.49 -11.93
CA THR A 53 2.22 4.56 -11.44
C THR A 53 1.88 4.96 -10.00
N SER A 54 2.76 5.70 -9.33
CA SER A 54 2.52 6.20 -7.97
C SER A 54 1.33 7.15 -7.91
N GLU A 55 1.08 7.92 -8.96
CA GLU A 55 -0.07 8.82 -9.08
C GLU A 55 -1.40 8.04 -9.16
N GLU A 56 -1.44 6.96 -9.95
CA GLU A 56 -2.60 6.05 -9.95
C GLU A 56 -2.71 5.33 -8.60
N GLY A 57 -1.59 4.86 -8.05
CA GLY A 57 -1.52 4.22 -6.75
C GLY A 57 -2.01 5.10 -5.60
N GLN A 58 -1.80 6.41 -5.68
CA GLN A 58 -2.31 7.36 -4.68
C GLN A 58 -3.83 7.52 -4.80
N LYS A 59 -4.36 7.63 -6.02
CA LYS A 59 -5.81 7.68 -6.25
C LYS A 59 -6.53 6.42 -5.77
N LEU A 60 -5.88 5.27 -5.89
CA LEU A 60 -6.40 3.97 -5.46
C LEU A 60 -6.19 3.66 -3.98
N GLY A 61 -5.45 4.47 -3.23
CA GLY A 61 -5.16 4.22 -1.80
C GLY A 61 -4.03 3.23 -1.51
N ILE A 62 -3.23 2.83 -2.51
CA ILE A 62 -1.98 2.08 -2.30
C ILE A 62 -0.88 3.00 -1.75
N ILE A 63 -0.81 4.23 -2.23
CA ILE A 63 0.19 5.22 -1.83
C ILE A 63 -0.49 6.31 -1.00
N ASP A 64 0.09 6.63 0.14
CA ASP A 64 -0.46 7.62 1.06
C ASP A 64 0.06 9.03 0.74
N ALA A 65 1.31 9.16 0.26
CA ALA A 65 1.88 10.44 -0.19
C ALA A 65 2.90 10.26 -1.33
N ILE A 66 2.99 11.27 -2.19
CA ILE A 66 4.00 11.39 -3.24
C ILE A 66 4.87 12.61 -2.95
N VAL A 67 6.18 12.42 -2.89
CA VAL A 67 7.17 13.47 -2.56
C VAL A 67 8.35 13.40 -3.51
N SER A 68 9.15 14.46 -3.59
CA SER A 68 10.36 14.46 -4.42
C SER A 68 11.38 13.42 -3.90
N SER A 69 12.32 13.04 -4.77
CA SER A 69 13.33 12.02 -4.44
C SER A 69 14.19 12.45 -3.25
N GLU A 70 14.50 13.74 -3.14
CA GLU A 70 15.33 14.32 -2.09
C GLU A 70 14.63 14.28 -0.72
N GLU A 71 13.30 14.46 -0.69
CA GLU A 71 12.52 14.49 0.54
C GLU A 71 12.02 13.11 0.98
N LEU A 72 12.12 12.08 0.12
CA LEU A 72 11.55 10.76 0.34
C LEU A 72 11.90 10.16 1.71
N LEU A 73 13.20 10.11 2.05
CA LEU A 73 13.66 9.52 3.31
C LEU A 73 13.28 10.36 4.52
N LYS A 74 13.32 11.69 4.39
CA LYS A 74 12.98 12.62 5.46
C LYS A 74 11.51 12.51 5.83
N VAL A 75 10.63 12.55 4.83
CA VAL A 75 9.17 12.42 5.03
C VAL A 75 8.81 11.03 5.55
N SER A 76 9.43 9.97 5.01
CA SER A 76 9.17 8.60 5.47
C SER A 76 9.52 8.41 6.95
N ARG A 77 10.66 8.96 7.41
CA ARG A 77 11.07 8.92 8.82
C ARG A 77 10.14 9.74 9.71
N LEU A 78 9.77 10.94 9.27
CA LEU A 78 8.84 11.79 10.00
C LEU A 78 7.51 11.05 10.22
N TRP A 79 6.94 10.46 9.16
CA TRP A 79 5.70 9.70 9.28
C TRP A 79 5.81 8.49 10.20
N ALA A 80 6.95 7.81 10.21
CA ALA A 80 7.18 6.70 11.14
C ALA A 80 7.17 7.19 12.60
N LEU A 81 7.80 8.34 12.89
CA LEU A 81 7.77 8.97 14.22
C LEU A 81 6.35 9.42 14.59
N GLU A 82 5.65 10.09 13.67
CA GLU A 82 4.26 10.54 13.89
C GLU A 82 3.30 9.36 14.16
N ILE A 83 3.50 8.21 13.51
CA ILE A 83 2.73 6.99 13.81
C ILE A 83 3.08 6.45 15.21
N ALA A 84 4.37 6.44 15.58
CA ALA A 84 4.81 5.99 16.90
C ALA A 84 4.28 6.89 18.03
N GLU A 85 4.22 8.20 17.78
CA GLU A 85 3.66 9.21 18.68
C GLU A 85 2.12 9.31 18.62
N LYS A 86 1.47 8.47 17.79
CA LYS A 86 0.02 8.42 17.58
C LYS A 86 -0.58 9.73 17.02
N LEU A 87 0.24 10.56 16.39
CA LEU A 87 -0.17 11.76 15.66
C LEU A 87 -0.78 11.39 14.29
N LYS A 88 -0.40 10.24 13.73
CA LYS A 88 -1.01 9.65 12.54
C LYS A 88 -1.67 8.30 12.85
N PRO A 89 -2.72 7.92 12.10
CA PRO A 89 -3.37 6.62 12.29
C PRO A 89 -2.41 5.46 12.05
N TRP A 90 -2.40 4.50 12.97
CA TRP A 90 -1.71 3.23 12.76
C TRP A 90 -2.59 2.30 11.92
N VAL A 91 -2.50 2.43 10.60
CA VAL A 91 -3.28 1.61 9.67
C VAL A 91 -2.55 0.30 9.37
N ARG A 92 -3.23 -0.84 9.55
CA ARG A 92 -2.74 -2.16 9.13
C ARG A 92 -3.53 -2.60 7.89
N SER A 93 -2.85 -2.74 6.76
CA SER A 93 -3.49 -3.10 5.48
C SER A 93 -4.31 -4.40 5.50
N LEU A 94 -3.99 -5.33 6.40
CA LEU A 94 -4.77 -6.56 6.60
C LEU A 94 -6.13 -6.36 7.28
N HIS A 95 -6.31 -5.25 8.00
CA HIS A 95 -7.50 -4.97 8.82
C HIS A 95 -8.41 -3.90 8.22
N ILE A 96 -8.13 -3.45 6.99
CA ILE A 96 -9.01 -2.53 6.28
C ILE A 96 -10.20 -3.34 5.76
N ASN A 97 -11.39 -3.08 6.32
CA ASN A 97 -12.66 -3.66 5.88
C ASN A 97 -13.45 -2.62 5.06
N GLY A 98 -14.18 -3.08 4.04
CA GLY A 98 -14.91 -2.23 3.08
C GLY A 98 -16.09 -1.44 3.65
N GLU A 99 -16.41 -1.61 4.92
CA GLU A 99 -17.40 -0.81 5.65
C GLU A 99 -16.74 -0.28 6.93
N HIS A 100 -16.75 1.05 7.08
CA HIS A 100 -16.45 1.80 8.31
C HIS A 100 -15.34 1.25 9.22
N ASN A 101 -14.13 1.78 9.01
CA ASN A 101 -13.09 2.11 10.01
C ASN A 101 -13.15 1.35 11.36
N THR A 102 -13.18 0.02 11.34
CA THR A 102 -13.08 -0.78 12.56
C THR A 102 -11.61 -1.06 12.80
N ILE A 103 -10.96 -0.15 13.52
CA ILE A 103 -9.57 -0.31 13.98
C ILE A 103 -9.58 -1.40 15.05
N ILE A 104 -9.43 -2.66 14.63
CA ILE A 104 -9.12 -3.77 15.54
C ILE A 104 -7.67 -3.59 15.98
N TYR A 105 -7.49 -3.06 17.19
CA TYR A 105 -6.20 -2.99 17.87
C TYR A 105 -5.73 -4.42 18.19
N GLN A 106 -4.92 -5.00 17.31
CA GLN A 106 -4.24 -6.26 17.61
C GLN A 106 -2.74 -6.00 17.68
N PHE A 107 -2.14 -6.32 18.82
CA PHE A 107 -0.70 -6.33 19.07
C PHE A 107 0.03 -7.28 18.12
N CYS A 108 1.03 -6.73 17.43
CA CYS A 108 2.40 -7.25 17.32
C CYS A 108 3.22 -6.13 16.67
#